data_AF-A0A927U850-F1
#
_entry.id   AF-A0A927U850-F1
#
_cell.length_a   1.000
_cell.length_b   1.000
_cell.length_c   1.000
_cell.angle_alpha   90.00
_cell.angle_beta   90.00
_cell.angle_gamma   90.00
#
_symmetry.space_group_name_H-M   'P 1'
#
loop_
_entity.id
_entity.type
_entity.pdbx_description
1 polymer ?
#
loop_
_entity_poly.entity_id
_entity_poly.type
_entity_poly.pdbx_seq_one_letter_code
_entity_poly.pdbx_strand_id
1 'polypeptide(L)'
;MGYNVEKLFEDARKLSKVSNKKAYQSNMEMFNSNRYAYLKDLVDAGDDNLQTQAQSFCEEVTSAFKKFGKVRGGDLMDLNYFMVFYVFPAIQQNEENEKAIRICDTLRDTWNQHFKSNISYADYETLLDGFQTKIFGVPVGKN
;
A
#
# COMPACT_ATOMS: atom_id res chain seq x y z
N MET A 1 6.50 -6.80 -19.31
CA MET A 1 7.05 -7.12 -17.97
C MET A 1 5.90 -6.93 -17.00
N GLY A 2 5.78 -7.82 -16.01
CA GLY A 2 4.69 -7.78 -15.03
C GLY A 2 5.26 -7.48 -13.65
N TYR A 3 4.37 -7.08 -12.73
CA TYR A 3 4.73 -6.78 -11.36
C TYR A 3 5.19 -8.03 -10.62
N ASN A 4 6.29 -7.95 -9.87
CA ASN A 4 6.67 -9.03 -8.95
C ASN A 4 5.85 -8.93 -7.65
N VAL A 5 4.54 -9.16 -7.77
CA VAL A 5 3.57 -8.97 -6.68
C VAL A 5 3.83 -9.92 -5.49
N GLU A 6 4.37 -11.11 -5.73
CA GLU A 6 4.73 -12.04 -4.66
C GLU A 6 5.85 -11.48 -3.78
N LYS A 7 6.85 -10.84 -4.38
CA LYS A 7 7.94 -10.18 -3.63
C LYS A 7 7.52 -8.85 -3.02
N LEU A 8 6.68 -8.09 -3.70
CA LEU A 8 6.12 -6.84 -3.18
C LEU A 8 5.33 -7.10 -1.87
N PHE A 9 4.45 -8.10 -1.88
CA PHE A 9 3.59 -8.47 -0.75
C PHE A 9 4.17 -9.61 0.11
N GLU A 10 5.47 -9.89 0.01
CA GLU A 10 6.13 -10.90 0.84
C GLU A 10 5.94 -10.54 2.32
N ASP A 11 5.53 -11.50 3.15
CA ASP A 11 5.16 -11.28 4.55
C ASP A 11 4.03 -10.26 4.79
N ALA A 12 3.16 -9.97 3.80
CA ALA A 12 2.07 -9.00 3.96
C ALA A 12 1.22 -9.24 5.22
N ARG A 13 0.91 -10.50 5.57
CA ARG A 13 0.17 -10.87 6.80
C ARG A 13 0.88 -10.46 8.10
N LYS A 14 2.21 -10.47 8.12
CA LYS A 14 3.00 -10.08 9.30
C LYS A 14 3.12 -8.56 9.35
N LEU A 15 3.43 -7.95 8.20
CA LEU A 15 3.68 -6.52 8.08
C LEU A 15 2.41 -5.69 8.21
N SER A 16 1.24 -6.23 7.83
CA SER A 16 -0.09 -5.63 8.03
C SER A 16 -0.46 -5.45 9.51
N LYS A 17 0.21 -6.16 10.41
CA LYS A 17 -0.06 -6.18 11.86
C LYS A 17 0.96 -5.36 12.66
N VAL A 18 1.67 -4.46 12.00
CA VAL A 18 2.58 -3.54 12.67
C VAL A 18 1.83 -2.73 13.73
N SER A 19 2.41 -2.63 14.92
CA SER A 19 1.71 -2.09 16.10
C SER A 19 2.51 -1.04 16.87
N ASN A 20 3.75 -0.75 16.46
CA ASN A 20 4.59 0.23 17.11
C ASN A 20 5.46 0.99 16.12
N LYS A 21 5.80 2.23 16.51
CA LYS A 21 6.56 3.20 15.70
C LYS A 21 7.87 2.62 15.19
N LYS A 22 8.71 2.06 16.08
CA LYS A 22 10.04 1.54 15.72
C LYS A 22 9.96 0.44 14.65
N ALA A 23 9.03 -0.49 14.80
CA ALA A 23 8.81 -1.54 13.80
C ALA A 23 8.32 -0.97 12.47
N TYR A 24 7.41 0.00 12.50
CA TYR A 24 6.91 0.64 11.30
C TYR A 24 8.01 1.34 10.51
N GLN A 25 8.85 2.14 11.18
CA GLN A 25 9.99 2.83 10.55
C GLN A 25 10.95 1.83 9.89
N SER A 26 11.37 0.80 10.62
CA SER A 26 12.30 -0.21 10.08
C SER A 26 11.69 -1.01 8.93
N ASN A 27 10.40 -1.34 9.01
CA ASN A 27 9.70 -2.02 7.92
C ASN A 27 9.55 -1.12 6.69
N MET A 28 9.34 0.18 6.88
CA MET A 28 9.23 1.15 5.80
C MET A 28 10.56 1.34 5.07
N GLU A 29 11.66 1.47 5.81
CA GLU A 29 13.02 1.53 5.25
C GLU A 29 13.34 0.27 4.43
N MET A 30 12.99 -0.91 4.95
CA MET A 30 13.12 -2.19 4.24
C MET A 30 12.29 -2.21 2.96
N PHE A 31 11.03 -1.75 3.02
CA PHE A 31 10.14 -1.70 1.87
C PHE A 31 10.71 -0.78 0.77
N ASN A 32 11.14 0.43 1.13
CA ASN A 32 11.75 1.37 0.19
C ASN A 32 13.02 0.78 -0.46
N SER A 33 13.87 0.13 0.34
CA SER A 33 15.15 -0.40 -0.16
C SER A 33 14.99 -1.63 -1.06
N ASN A 34 14.05 -2.52 -0.73
CA ASN A 34 13.99 -3.86 -1.32
C ASN A 34 12.80 -4.10 -2.25
N ARG A 35 11.74 -3.30 -2.15
CA ARG A 35 10.44 -3.61 -2.76
C ARG A 35 9.84 -2.48 -3.58
N TYR A 36 10.19 -1.24 -3.28
CA TYR A 36 9.67 -0.09 -4.02
C TYR A 36 9.96 -0.18 -5.52
N ALA A 37 11.13 -0.71 -5.90
CA ALA A 37 11.49 -0.92 -7.31
C ALA A 37 10.51 -1.84 -8.07
N TYR A 38 9.74 -2.69 -7.38
CA TYR A 38 8.70 -3.51 -8.03
C TYR A 38 7.47 -2.71 -8.45
N LEU A 39 7.35 -1.44 -8.03
CA LEU A 39 6.29 -0.53 -8.46
C LEU A 39 6.68 0.29 -9.69
N LYS A 40 7.87 0.07 -10.27
CA LYS A 40 8.44 0.87 -11.37
C LYS A 40 7.45 1.11 -12.51
N ASP A 41 6.77 0.06 -12.97
CA ASP A 41 5.84 0.15 -14.10
C ASP A 41 4.61 1.02 -13.80
N LEU A 42 4.23 1.16 -12.51
CA LEU A 42 3.16 2.03 -12.07
C LEU A 42 3.65 3.47 -11.89
N VAL A 43 4.81 3.65 -11.28
CA VAL A 43 5.34 5.00 -10.97
C VAL A 43 5.94 5.70 -12.19
N ASP A 44 6.45 4.95 -13.16
CA ASP A 44 6.96 5.50 -14.43
C ASP A 44 5.86 5.62 -15.49
N ALA A 45 4.63 5.20 -15.19
CA ALA A 45 3.51 5.32 -16.12
C ALA A 45 3.18 6.80 -16.37
N GLY A 46 3.12 7.18 -17.65
CA GLY A 46 2.49 8.43 -18.06
C GLY A 46 0.98 8.38 -17.86
N ASP A 47 0.34 9.56 -17.88
CA ASP A 47 -1.09 9.72 -17.57
C ASP A 47 -2.01 8.81 -18.41
N ASP A 48 -1.72 8.68 -19.71
CA ASP A 48 -2.50 7.85 -20.63
C ASP A 48 -2.42 6.35 -20.32
N ASN A 49 -1.42 5.90 -19.56
CA ASN A 49 -1.17 4.49 -19.26
C ASN A 49 -1.36 4.15 -17.77
N LEU A 50 -1.42 5.15 -16.88
CA LEU A 50 -1.49 4.94 -15.43
C LEU A 50 -2.71 4.08 -15.02
N GLN A 51 -3.87 4.33 -15.60
CA GLN A 51 -5.09 3.55 -15.33
C GLN A 51 -4.93 2.08 -15.75
N THR A 52 -4.31 1.82 -16.90
CA THR A 52 -4.03 0.47 -17.40
C THR A 52 -3.01 -0.24 -16.51
N GLN A 53 -1.97 0.46 -16.05
CA GLN A 53 -0.98 -0.08 -15.13
C GLN A 53 -1.58 -0.44 -13.77
N ALA A 54 -2.45 0.43 -13.23
CA ALA A 54 -3.16 0.14 -11.97
C ALA A 54 -4.10 -1.08 -12.10
N GLN A 55 -4.76 -1.25 -13.25
CA GLN A 55 -5.60 -2.42 -13.52
C GLN A 55 -4.75 -3.70 -13.61
N SER A 56 -3.67 -3.67 -14.39
CA SER A 56 -2.72 -4.79 -14.52
C SER A 56 -2.17 -5.19 -13.15
N PHE A 57 -1.81 -4.23 -12.31
CA PHE A 57 -1.37 -4.48 -10.95
C PHE A 57 -2.42 -5.24 -10.12
N CYS A 58 -3.68 -4.79 -10.14
CA CYS A 58 -4.77 -5.46 -9.41
C CYS A 58 -5.05 -6.88 -9.93
N GLU A 59 -4.96 -7.08 -11.25
CA GLU A 59 -5.11 -8.40 -11.88
C GLU A 59 -3.98 -9.35 -11.49
N GLU A 60 -2.73 -8.88 -11.47
CA GLU A 60 -1.58 -9.68 -11.05
C GLU A 60 -1.66 -10.05 -9.57
N VAL A 61 -2.03 -9.11 -8.69
CA VAL A 61 -2.32 -9.40 -7.28
C VAL A 61 -3.44 -10.43 -7.16
N THR A 62 -4.51 -10.30 -7.95
CA THR A 62 -5.59 -11.30 -7.96
C THR A 62 -5.06 -12.67 -8.38
N SER A 63 -4.21 -12.72 -9.41
CA SER A 63 -3.64 -13.97 -9.91
C SER A 63 -2.77 -14.67 -8.87
N ALA A 64 -1.93 -13.92 -8.16
CA ALA A 64 -1.02 -14.44 -7.14
C ALA A 64 -1.73 -14.87 -5.84
N PHE A 65 -2.76 -14.13 -5.42
CA PHE A 65 -3.40 -14.36 -4.11
C PHE A 65 -4.77 -15.04 -4.16
N LYS A 66 -5.32 -15.31 -5.36
CA LYS A 66 -6.60 -16.05 -5.46
C LYS A 66 -6.44 -17.49 -4.98
N LYS A 67 -7.42 -17.94 -4.21
CA LYS A 67 -7.61 -19.35 -3.86
C LYS A 67 -9.02 -19.72 -4.27
N PHE A 68 -9.16 -20.72 -5.15
CA PHE A 68 -10.46 -21.12 -5.71
C PHE A 68 -11.18 -19.96 -6.44
N GLY A 69 -10.46 -19.22 -7.27
CA GLY A 69 -11.03 -18.20 -8.16
C GLY A 69 -11.24 -16.81 -7.55
N LYS A 70 -10.98 -16.60 -6.25
CA LYS A 70 -11.01 -15.27 -5.62
C LYS A 70 -9.99 -15.12 -4.50
N VAL A 71 -9.63 -13.88 -4.17
CA VAL A 71 -8.87 -13.58 -2.96
C VAL A 71 -9.79 -13.76 -1.75
N ARG A 72 -9.35 -14.49 -0.73
CA ARG A 72 -10.15 -14.71 0.49
C ARG A 72 -10.19 -13.43 1.32
N GLY A 73 -11.30 -13.16 2.01
CA GLY A 73 -11.49 -11.92 2.75
C GLY A 73 -10.40 -11.60 3.77
N GLY A 74 -9.89 -12.61 4.50
CA GLY A 74 -8.77 -12.41 5.43
C GLY A 74 -7.45 -12.05 4.73
N ASP A 75 -7.15 -12.70 3.61
CA ASP A 75 -5.94 -12.39 2.82
C ASP A 75 -6.10 -10.99 2.17
N LEU A 76 -7.29 -10.63 1.69
CA LEU A 76 -7.57 -9.29 1.17
C LEU A 76 -7.46 -8.21 2.24
N MET A 77 -7.88 -8.48 3.48
CA MET A 77 -7.71 -7.55 4.59
C MET A 77 -6.23 -7.29 4.89
N ASP A 78 -5.40 -8.34 4.91
CA ASP A 78 -3.95 -8.20 5.05
C ASP A 78 -3.34 -7.37 3.92
N LEU A 79 -3.75 -7.61 2.66
CA LEU A 79 -3.30 -6.83 1.50
C LEU A 79 -3.75 -5.37 1.59
N ASN A 80 -5.00 -5.10 1.98
CA ASN A 80 -5.54 -3.75 2.14
C ASN A 80 -4.72 -2.95 3.17
N TYR A 81 -4.43 -3.54 4.33
CA TYR A 81 -3.55 -2.90 5.31
C TYR A 81 -2.15 -2.68 4.78
N PHE A 82 -1.60 -3.65 4.05
CA PHE A 82 -0.28 -3.52 3.47
C PHE A 82 -0.20 -2.37 2.46
N MET A 83 -1.24 -2.17 1.64
CA MET A 83 -1.35 -1.03 0.73
C MET A 83 -1.30 0.29 1.48
N VAL A 84 -2.11 0.43 2.54
CA VAL A 84 -2.22 1.65 3.35
C VAL A 84 -0.93 1.94 4.12
N PHE A 85 -0.30 0.93 4.70
CA PHE A 85 0.88 1.14 5.53
C PHE A 85 2.18 1.28 4.74
N TYR A 86 2.31 0.66 3.56
CA TYR A 86 3.60 0.59 2.88
C TYR A 86 3.56 1.07 1.43
N VAL A 87 2.62 0.61 0.61
CA VAL A 87 2.61 0.93 -0.83
C VAL A 87 2.35 2.42 -1.07
N PHE A 88 1.26 2.97 -0.55
CA PHE A 88 0.96 4.40 -0.76
C PHE A 88 1.98 5.32 -0.10
N PRO A 89 2.38 5.11 1.17
CA PRO A 89 3.39 5.96 1.79
C PRO A 89 4.73 5.92 1.05
N ALA A 90 5.10 4.78 0.45
CA ALA A 90 6.36 4.67 -0.29
C ALA A 90 6.30 5.47 -1.58
N ILE A 91 5.18 5.42 -2.30
CA ILE A 91 4.97 6.26 -3.49
C ILE A 91 5.07 7.74 -3.09
N GLN A 92 4.45 8.15 -1.99
CA GLN A 92 4.50 9.54 -1.50
C GLN A 92 5.89 9.99 -1.03
N GLN A 93 6.74 9.07 -0.55
CA GLN A 93 8.11 9.41 -0.13
C GLN A 93 9.11 9.53 -1.28
N ASN A 94 8.90 8.76 -2.36
CA ASN A 94 9.89 8.63 -3.42
C ASN A 94 9.53 9.43 -4.68
N GLU A 95 8.27 9.82 -4.87
CA GLU A 95 7.80 10.59 -6.02
C GLU A 95 7.50 12.05 -5.69
N GLU A 96 7.55 12.91 -6.70
CA GLU A 96 7.13 14.31 -6.58
C GLU A 96 5.65 14.40 -6.16
N ASN A 97 5.31 15.37 -5.30
CA ASN A 97 4.01 15.43 -4.61
C ASN A 97 2.80 15.29 -5.56
N GLU A 98 2.76 16.06 -6.66
CA GLU A 98 1.65 16.00 -7.62
C GLU A 98 1.56 14.65 -8.34
N LYS A 99 2.71 14.09 -8.73
CA LYS A 99 2.81 12.77 -9.37
C LYS A 99 2.38 11.66 -8.38
N ALA A 100 2.84 11.73 -7.14
CA ALA A 100 2.51 10.80 -6.09
C ALA A 100 0.99 10.77 -5.81
N ILE A 101 0.36 11.94 -5.66
CA ILE A 101 -1.09 12.05 -5.45
C ILE A 101 -1.85 11.39 -6.59
N ARG A 102 -1.47 11.70 -7.84
CA ARG A 102 -2.11 11.12 -9.03
C ARG A 102 -2.03 9.60 -9.04
N ILE A 103 -0.83 9.04 -8.83
CA ILE A 103 -0.61 7.58 -8.77
C ILE A 103 -1.44 6.97 -7.64
N CYS A 104 -1.38 7.54 -6.44
CA CYS A 104 -2.09 7.01 -5.27
C CYS A 104 -3.61 7.06 -5.45
N ASP A 105 -4.17 8.13 -6.02
CA ASP A 105 -5.60 8.25 -6.30
C ASP A 105 -6.05 7.22 -7.34
N THR A 106 -5.37 7.13 -8.48
CA THR A 106 -5.71 6.15 -9.53
C THR A 106 -5.59 4.71 -9.01
N LEU A 107 -4.52 4.40 -8.27
CA LEU A 107 -4.32 3.08 -7.69
C LEU A 107 -5.37 2.76 -6.63
N ARG A 108 -5.70 3.69 -5.73
CA ARG A 108 -6.74 3.54 -4.70
C ARG A 108 -8.08 3.23 -5.33
N ASP A 109 -8.50 4.03 -6.30
CA ASP A 109 -9.82 3.92 -6.91
C ASP A 109 -9.93 2.61 -7.71
N THR A 110 -8.89 2.27 -8.46
CA THR A 110 -8.80 1.00 -9.20
C THR A 110 -8.84 -0.20 -8.24
N TRP A 111 -8.07 -0.16 -7.14
CA TRP A 111 -8.05 -1.21 -6.14
C TRP A 111 -9.43 -1.40 -5.47
N ASN A 112 -10.06 -0.30 -5.05
CA ASN A 112 -11.37 -0.31 -4.43
C ASN A 112 -12.45 -0.87 -5.37
N GLN A 113 -12.42 -0.47 -6.65
CA GLN A 113 -13.33 -1.02 -7.66
C GLN A 113 -13.09 -2.51 -7.90
N HIS A 114 -11.83 -2.93 -8.07
CA HIS A 114 -11.46 -4.30 -8.42
C HIS A 114 -11.75 -5.30 -7.30
N PHE A 115 -11.33 -4.97 -6.08
CA PHE A 115 -11.49 -5.84 -4.91
C PHE A 115 -12.77 -5.57 -4.10
N LYS A 116 -13.60 -4.62 -4.54
CA LYS A 116 -14.79 -4.15 -3.79
C LYS A 116 -14.43 -3.78 -2.34
N SER A 117 -13.34 -3.02 -2.22
CA SER A 117 -12.78 -2.54 -0.95
C SER A 117 -13.09 -1.05 -0.77
N ASN A 118 -12.77 -0.52 0.41
CA ASN A 118 -12.91 0.91 0.71
C ASN A 118 -11.69 1.42 1.49
N ILE A 119 -10.51 1.28 0.88
CA ILE A 119 -9.26 1.80 1.46
C ILE A 119 -9.08 3.27 1.09
N SER A 120 -8.52 4.02 2.02
CA SER A 120 -7.95 5.36 1.81
C SER A 120 -6.49 5.33 2.20
N TYR A 121 -5.71 6.34 1.82
CA TYR A 121 -4.30 6.43 2.16
C TYR A 121 -3.99 7.71 2.94
N ALA A 122 -2.89 7.66 3.68
CA ALA A 122 -2.31 8.79 4.39
C ALA A 122 -0.79 8.74 4.18
N ASP A 123 -0.14 9.89 4.31
CA ASP A 123 1.31 9.95 4.23
C ASP A 123 1.98 9.23 5.41
N TYR A 124 3.27 8.94 5.22
CA TYR A 124 4.08 8.21 6.19
C TYR A 124 4.08 8.88 7.57
N GLU A 125 4.20 10.22 7.64
CA GLU A 125 4.28 10.94 8.91
C GLU A 125 2.96 10.86 9.68
N THR A 126 1.81 10.99 8.99
CA THR A 126 0.47 10.83 9.56
C THR A 126 0.28 9.43 10.14
N LEU A 127 0.72 8.39 9.42
CA LEU A 127 0.65 7.01 9.90
C LEU A 127 1.60 6.79 11.10
N LEU A 128 2.80 7.35 11.03
CA LEU A 128 3.82 7.26 12.08
C LEU A 128 3.35 7.88 13.39
N ASP A 129 2.69 9.04 13.32
CA ASP A 129 2.09 9.72 14.48
C ASP A 129 0.84 9.02 14.98
N GLY A 130 0.10 8.33 14.10
CA GLY A 130 -1.02 7.46 14.48
C GLY A 130 -0.65 6.32 15.44
N PHE A 131 0.61 5.89 15.49
CA PHE A 131 1.09 4.94 16.50
C PHE A 131 1.27 5.58 17.89
N GLN A 132 1.42 6.90 17.98
CA GLN A 132 1.66 7.63 19.24
C GLN A 132 0.38 7.92 20.03
N THR A 133 -0.80 7.81 19.42
CA THR A 133 -2.09 8.20 20.03
C THR A 133 -2.55 7.31 21.19
N LYS A 134 -1.70 6.42 21.70
CA LYS A 134 -1.88 5.77 22.99
C LYS A 134 -0.69 6.02 23.91
N ILE A 135 -0.69 7.16 24.58
CA ILE A 135 0.02 7.33 25.84
C ILE A 135 -1.03 7.04 26.94
N PHE A 136 -0.90 5.91 27.63
CA PHE A 136 -1.80 5.44 28.71
C PHE A 136 -3.29 5.27 28.38
N GLY A 137 -3.65 4.84 27.16
CA GLY A 137 -5.04 4.49 26.83
C GLY A 137 -6.00 5.67 26.67
N VAL A 138 -5.49 6.91 26.66
CA VAL A 138 -6.25 8.11 26.36
C VAL A 138 -5.86 8.62 24.96
N PRO A 139 -6.81 8.84 24.04
CA PRO A 139 -6.52 9.47 22.76
C PRO A 139 -6.06 10.91 22.99
N VAL A 140 -4.87 11.28 22.49
CA VAL A 140 -4.43 12.67 22.44
C VAL A 140 -5.04 13.29 21.18
N GLY A 141 -6.24 13.85 21.31
CA GLY A 141 -6.85 14.73 20.33
C GLY A 141 -6.50 16.18 20.64
N LYS A 142 -6.00 16.91 19.64
CA LYS A 142 -5.95 18.38 19.67
C LYS A 142 -7.41 18.89 19.67
N ASN A 143 -7.75 19.71 20.67
CA ASN A 143 -8.94 20.57 20.63
C ASN A 143 -8.84 21.59 19.51
#